data_AF-A0A351T6T6-F1
#
_entry.id   AF-A0A351T6T6-F1
#
_cell.length_a   1.000
_cell.length_b   1.000
_cell.length_c   1.000
_cell.angle_alpha   90.00
_cell.angle_beta   90.00
_cell.angle_gamma   90.00
#
_symmetry.space_group_name_H-M   'P 1'
#
loop_
_entity.id
_entity.type
_entity.pdbx_description
1 polymer ?
#
loop_
_entity_poly.entity_id
_entity_poly.type
_entity_poly.pdbx_seq_one_letter_code
_entity_poly.pdbx_strand_id
1 'polypeptide(L)' 'VIGGYMALNIGANDVANNVGPAVGSKALTLTGALIIAAIFEAAGAILAGGDVVSTISKG' A
#
# COMPACT_ATOMS: atom_id res chain seq x y z
N VAL A 1 -5.70 12.94 12.12
CA VAL A 1 -5.23 11.84 13.01
C VAL A 1 -5.91 10.52 12.68
N ILE A 2 -7.25 10.42 12.74
CA ILE A 2 -7.98 9.17 12.46
C ILE A 2 -7.72 8.64 11.03
N GLY A 3 -7.78 9.51 10.01
CA GLY A 3 -7.50 9.11 8.62
C GLY A 3 -6.08 8.57 8.41
N GLY A 4 -5.08 9.12 9.11
CA GLY A 4 -3.71 8.61 9.05
C GLY A 4 -3.55 7.24 9.71
N TYR A 5 -4.26 7.01 10.83
CA TYR A 5 -4.30 5.68 11.47
C TYR A 5 -4.98 4.62 10.58
N MET A 6 -6.05 5.00 9.89
CA MET A 6 -6.70 4.12 8.91
C MET A 6 -5.79 3.85 7.71
N ALA A 7 -5.13 4.88 7.17
CA ALA A 7 -4.19 4.72 6.07
C ALA A 7 -3.05 3.74 6.41
N LEU A 8 -2.52 3.81 7.64
CA LEU A 8 -1.51 2.85 8.11
C LEU A 8 -2.03 1.41 8.19
N ASN A 9 -3.24 1.21 8.73
CA ASN A 9 -3.84 -0.13 8.80
C ASN A 9 -4.16 -0.70 7.42
N ILE A 10 -4.70 0.12 6.51
CA ILE A 10 -5.04 -0.28 5.14
C ILE A 10 -3.75 -0.61 4.38
N GLY A 11 -2.76 0.28 4.38
CA GLY A 11 -1.48 0.05 3.70
C GLY A 11 -0.78 -1.21 4.23
N ALA A 12 -0.75 -1.41 5.55
CA ALA A 12 -0.17 -2.64 6.12
C ALA A 12 -0.88 -3.92 5.64
N ASN A 13 -2.21 -3.90 5.53
CA ASN A 13 -2.98 -5.03 5.01
C ASN A 13 -2.71 -5.26 3.51
N ASP A 14 -2.67 -4.20 2.71
CA ASP A 14 -2.46 -4.27 1.27
C ASP A 14 -1.04 -4.78 0.93
N VAL A 15 -0.02 -4.24 1.62
CA VAL A 15 1.35 -4.72 1.52
C VAL A 15 1.44 -6.20 1.85
N ALA A 16 0.80 -6.68 2.93
CA ALA A 16 0.80 -8.09 3.28
C ALA A 16 0.16 -8.98 2.20
N ASN A 17 -0.93 -8.53 1.57
CA ASN A 17 -1.62 -9.28 0.52
C ASN A 17 -0.80 -9.33 -0.79
N ASN A 18 -0.11 -8.24 -1.15
CA ASN A 18 0.73 -8.14 -2.34
C ASN A 18 2.08 -8.86 -2.16
N VAL A 19 2.79 -8.59 -1.07
CA VAL A 19 4.15 -9.11 -0.87
C VAL A 19 4.18 -10.50 -0.21
N GLY A 20 3.09 -10.93 0.43
CA GLY A 20 2.98 -12.22 1.12
C GLY A 20 3.35 -13.42 0.24
N PRO A 21 2.80 -13.56 -0.98
CA PRO A 21 3.19 -14.63 -1.90
C PRO A 21 4.66 -14.57 -2.33
N ALA A 22 5.19 -13.36 -2.60
CA ALA A 22 6.56 -13.17 -3.05
C ALA A 22 7.60 -13.47 -1.96
N VAL A 23 7.32 -13.08 -0.71
CA VAL A 23 8.17 -13.39 0.44
C VAL A 23 7.99 -14.84 0.89
N GLY A 24 6.76 -15.35 0.90
CA GLY A 24 6.43 -16.73 1.30
C GLY A 24 6.99 -17.79 0.36
N SER A 25 7.11 -17.49 -0.94
CA SER A 25 7.77 -18.34 -1.93
C SER A 25 9.30 -18.24 -1.93
N LYS A 26 9.88 -17.40 -1.07
CA LYS A 26 11.32 -17.07 -1.02
C LYS A 26 11.87 -16.39 -2.27
N ALA A 27 11.00 -15.83 -3.12
CA ALA A 27 11.42 -15.06 -4.30
C ALA A 27 12.03 -13.70 -3.90
N LEU A 28 11.52 -13.09 -2.82
CA LEU A 28 11.99 -11.82 -2.26
C LEU A 28 12.20 -11.93 -0.75
N THR A 29 13.16 -11.17 -0.22
CA THR A 29 13.31 -10.99 1.23
C THR A 29 12.26 -10.03 1.75
N LEU A 30 11.85 -10.20 3.01
CA LEU A 30 10.86 -9.31 3.63
C LEU A 30 11.29 -7.83 3.57
N THR A 31 12.54 -7.54 3.93
CA THR A 31 13.08 -6.18 3.89
C THR A 31 13.08 -5.59 2.48
N GLY A 32 13.49 -6.37 1.46
CA GLY A 32 13.47 -5.91 0.07
C GLY A 32 12.05 -5.65 -0.42
N ALA A 33 11.12 -6.54 -0.09
CA ALA A 33 9.71 -6.39 -0.45
C ALA A 33 9.07 -5.15 0.19
N LEU A 34 9.39 -4.86 1.46
CA LEU A 34 8.88 -3.66 2.15
C LEU A 34 9.40 -2.36 1.53
N ILE A 35 10.68 -2.31 1.11
CA ILE A 35 11.25 -1.12 0.45
C ILE A 35 10.56 -0.88 -0.90
N ILE A 36 10.40 -1.94 -1.70
CA ILE A 36 9.70 -1.85 -3.00
C ILE A 36 8.26 -1.41 -2.78
N ALA A 37 7.54 -2.07 -1.86
CA ALA A 37 6.17 -1.72 -1.53
C ALA A 37 6.05 -0.25 -1.12
N ALA A 38 6.88 0.24 -0.21
CA ALA A 38 6.84 1.64 0.23
C ALA A 38 6.99 2.64 -0.92
N ILE A 39 7.87 2.36 -1.89
CA ILE A 39 8.07 3.25 -3.05
C ILE A 39 6.86 3.19 -3.99
N PHE A 40 6.43 1.99 -4.37
CA PHE A 40 5.40 1.81 -5.39
C PHE A 40 3.98 2.11 -4.88
N GLU A 41 3.65 1.76 -3.63
CA GLU A 41 2.37 2.14 -3.02
C GLU A 41 2.28 3.67 -2.84
N ALA A 42 3.33 4.31 -2.33
CA ALA A 42 3.34 5.76 -2.17
C ALA A 42 3.26 6.48 -3.53
N ALA A 43 3.98 5.97 -4.54
CA ALA A 43 3.90 6.50 -5.89
C ALA A 43 2.49 6.32 -6.48
N GLY A 44 1.86 5.15 -6.34
CA GLY A 44 0.50 4.91 -6.79
C GLY A 44 -0.53 5.81 -6.10
N ALA A 45 -0.41 5.98 -4.79
CA ALA A 45 -1.28 6.88 -4.02
C ALA A 45 -1.16 8.34 -4.48
N ILE A 46 0.06 8.82 -4.79
CA ILE A 46 0.29 10.19 -5.26
C ILE A 46 -0.19 10.37 -6.71
N LEU A 47 0.11 9.42 -7.59
CA LEU A 47 -0.13 9.55 -9.04
C LEU A 47 -1.59 9.27 -9.43
N ALA A 48 -2.26 8.33 -8.74
CA ALA A 48 -3.60 7.85 -9.10
C ALA A 48 -4.64 8.01 -7.98
N GLY A 49 -4.24 8.33 -6.75
CA GLY A 49 -5.17 8.39 -5.62
C GLY A 49 -6.15 9.56 -5.66
N GLY A 50 -5.83 10.64 -6.40
CA GLY A 50 -6.67 11.84 -6.48
C GLY A 50 -8.08 11.58 -7.01
N ASP A 51 -8.22 10.79 -8.08
CA ASP A 51 -9.51 10.47 -8.68
C ASP A 51 -10.37 9.58 -7.76
N VAL A 52 -9.72 8.67 -7.04
CA VAL A 52 -10.38 7.79 -6.06
C VAL A 52 -10.91 8.60 -4.89
N VAL A 53 -10.09 9.50 -4.32
CA VAL A 53 -10.50 10.38 -3.22
C VAL A 53 -11.65 11.31 -3.64
N SER A 54 -11.58 11.87 -4.85
CA SER A 54 -12.64 12.70 -5.43
C SER A 54 -13.96 11.95 -5.59
N THR A 55 -13.90 10.67 -5.97
CA THR A 55 -15.08 9.80 -6.09
C THR A 55 -15.67 9.48 -4.72
N ILE A 56 -14.86 9.05 -3.76
CA ILE A 56 -15.31 8.71 -2.41
C ILE A 56 -15.86 9.94 -1.68
N SER A 57 -15.28 11.12 -1.89
CA SER A 57 -15.74 12.35 -1.23
C SER A 57 -17.09 12.87 -1.74
N LYS A 58 -17.57 12.40 -2.90
CA LYS A 58 -18.87 12.77 -3.48
C LYS A 58 -19.95 11.73 -3.22
N GLY A 59 -19.55 10.52 -2.80
CA GLY A 59 -20.45 9.42 -2.47
C GLY A 59 -20.95 9.46 -1.03
#